data_AF-A0A3C1TE27-F1
#
_entry.id   AF-A0A3C1TE27-F1
#
_cell.length_a   1.000
_cell.length_b   1.000
_cell.length_c   1.000
_cell.angle_alpha   90.00
_cell.angle_beta   90.00
_cell.angle_gamma   90.00
#
_symmetry.space_group_name_H-M   'P 1'
#
loop_
_entity.id
_entity.type
_entity.pdbx_description
1 polymer ?
#
loop_
_entity_poly.entity_id
_entity_poly.type
_entity_poly.pdbx_seq_one_letter_code
_entity_poly.pdbx_strand_id
1 'polypeptide(L)'
;MSKFNRINTLSGWLVFAIALVTYVLTVERTASFWDCGEFIACSYKLQVPHPPGAPLFLLIGRLFSMLAMGDVTQVAYWINMVSVVSSAFTILFLFWSITLLARKILGKQDDELSMGEIIAVVGSGLVGSLAYTYSDSFWFSAVEAEVYGLSSFFTAIVIWAVLKWERIEDDAAANRWLIFTFYLVGLSIGVHLLNLVTLPALALVYYFKKYKPTLWGGIAAFVGGLVVLVIINSGVIVWLPSIAGKFEIFFVNTLGTPYSVGIVVFLLLFVGTLIWGIRYTAKKENEIWNVALLSFTFVLVGYASYFLVLVRSNFNPPINENDPSDVISYVSYLKREQYGSRPLLFGPVFTARPINSERGEPIYRKSNGRYVIADYRPEYVYEKNQQMLFPRVHSNQGNHPQLYRDKLNLAEGQKP
;
A
#
# COMPACT_ATOMS: atom_id res chain seq x y z
N MET A 1 -25.04 25.57 4.11
CA MET A 1 -24.03 24.83 4.89
C MET A 1 -24.33 25.06 6.36
N SER A 2 -24.59 23.99 7.14
CA SER A 2 -25.00 24.12 8.55
C SER A 2 -23.92 24.75 9.44
N LYS A 3 -24.33 25.25 10.61
CA LYS A 3 -23.39 25.77 11.63
C LYS A 3 -22.36 24.73 12.04
N PHE A 4 -22.80 23.49 12.27
CA PHE A 4 -21.91 22.36 12.56
C PHE A 4 -20.89 22.15 11.43
N ASN A 5 -21.34 22.09 10.17
CA ASN A 5 -20.47 21.85 9.03
C ASN A 5 -19.39 22.92 8.88
N ARG A 6 -19.73 24.19 9.15
CA ARG A 6 -18.76 25.29 9.15
C ARG A 6 -17.71 25.13 10.25
N ILE A 7 -18.13 24.89 11.49
CA ILE A 7 -17.22 24.73 12.63
C ILE A 7 -16.32 23.50 12.41
N ASN A 8 -16.90 22.35 12.08
CA ASN A 8 -16.16 21.11 11.82
C ASN A 8 -15.12 21.27 10.68
N THR A 9 -15.48 21.96 9.61
CA THR A 9 -14.54 22.20 8.50
C THR A 9 -13.37 23.09 8.95
N LEU A 10 -13.64 24.19 9.65
CA LEU A 10 -12.61 25.10 10.14
C LEU A 10 -11.72 24.46 11.21
N SER A 11 -12.30 23.68 12.14
CA SER A 11 -11.54 22.96 13.16
C SER A 11 -10.61 21.91 12.55
N GLY A 12 -11.03 21.23 11.47
CA GLY A 12 -10.17 20.34 10.70
C GLY A 12 -8.94 21.08 10.15
N TRP A 13 -9.16 22.20 9.45
CA TRP A 13 -8.05 23.00 8.91
C TRP A 13 -7.17 23.62 10.01
N LEU A 14 -7.74 23.91 11.17
CA LEU A 14 -6.97 24.34 12.34
C LEU A 14 -6.02 23.24 12.83
N VAL A 15 -6.49 21.99 13.00
CA VAL A 15 -5.60 20.89 13.42
C VAL A 15 -4.57 20.54 12.36
N PHE A 16 -4.92 20.66 11.07
CA PHE A 16 -3.96 20.58 9.97
C PHE A 16 -2.84 21.62 10.15
N ALA A 17 -3.20 22.88 10.39
CA ALA A 17 -2.22 23.95 10.56
C ALA A 17 -1.34 23.74 11.79
N ILE A 18 -1.91 23.28 12.92
CA ILE A 18 -1.15 22.93 14.13
C ILE A 18 -0.13 21.82 13.81
N ALA A 19 -0.58 20.72 13.22
CA ALA A 19 0.29 19.59 12.87
C ALA A 19 1.38 20.01 11.87
N LEU A 20 1.00 20.77 10.83
CA LEU A 20 1.95 21.27 9.83
C LEU A 20 3.03 22.13 10.47
N VAL A 21 2.66 23.09 11.34
CA VAL A 21 3.63 23.94 12.03
C VAL A 21 4.53 23.11 12.95
N THR A 22 3.97 22.19 13.73
CA THR A 22 4.75 21.29 14.60
C THR A 22 5.80 20.52 13.79
N TYR A 23 5.39 19.88 12.68
CA TYR A 23 6.28 19.06 11.88
C TYR A 23 7.27 19.88 11.06
N VAL A 24 6.89 21.06 10.54
CA VAL A 24 7.85 21.98 9.88
C VAL A 24 8.93 22.44 10.85
N LEU A 25 8.58 22.73 12.10
CA LEU A 25 9.55 23.18 13.11
C LEU A 25 10.52 22.08 13.55
N THR A 26 10.17 20.81 13.32
CA THR A 26 10.94 19.64 13.77
C THR A 26 11.42 18.73 12.64
N VAL A 27 11.22 19.13 11.38
CA VAL A 27 11.62 18.36 10.21
C VAL A 27 13.14 18.20 10.14
N GLU A 28 13.57 17.01 9.75
CA GLU A 28 14.97 16.75 9.48
C GLU A 28 15.48 17.65 8.35
N ARG A 29 16.61 18.32 8.58
CA ARG A 29 17.20 19.23 7.60
C ARG A 29 18.01 18.49 6.54
N THR A 30 18.47 17.28 6.87
CA THR A 30 19.32 16.42 6.04
C THR A 30 18.74 15.01 5.97
N ALA A 31 19.52 14.04 5.50
CA ALA A 31 19.14 12.64 5.59
C ALA A 31 19.19 12.16 7.05
N SER A 32 18.14 11.48 7.50
CA SER A 32 18.11 10.78 8.79
C SER A 32 18.66 9.35 8.65
N PHE A 33 18.60 8.58 9.74
CA PHE A 33 19.02 7.19 9.78
C PHE A 33 18.11 6.29 8.91
N TRP A 34 18.57 5.08 8.58
CA TRP A 34 17.80 4.08 7.84
C TRP A 34 17.62 4.41 6.34
N ASP A 35 16.40 4.31 5.81
CA ASP A 35 16.09 4.34 4.37
C ASP A 35 15.97 5.77 3.82
N CYS A 36 15.90 6.80 4.67
CA CYS A 36 15.65 8.18 4.27
C CYS A 36 16.69 8.71 3.28
N GLY A 37 17.98 8.40 3.48
CA GLY A 37 19.04 8.80 2.55
C GLY A 37 18.87 8.20 1.15
N GLU A 38 18.45 6.93 1.08
CA GLU A 38 18.15 6.26 -0.18
C GLU A 38 16.92 6.88 -0.85
N PHE A 39 15.81 7.07 -0.12
CA PHE A 39 14.60 7.68 -0.66
C PHE A 39 14.82 9.12 -1.12
N ILE A 40 15.63 9.92 -0.42
CA ILE A 40 16.03 11.27 -0.85
C ILE A 40 16.80 11.21 -2.16
N ALA A 41 17.83 10.36 -2.25
CA ALA A 41 18.65 10.22 -3.45
C ALA A 41 17.85 9.67 -4.64
N CYS A 42 16.98 8.69 -4.40
CA CYS A 42 16.12 8.09 -5.40
C CYS A 42 15.01 9.05 -5.86
N SER A 43 14.41 9.83 -4.96
CA SER A 43 13.42 10.84 -5.34
C SER A 43 14.05 11.97 -6.16
N TYR A 44 15.24 12.45 -5.74
CA TYR A 44 15.91 13.54 -6.44
C TYR A 44 16.27 13.18 -7.89
N LYS A 45 16.74 11.95 -8.15
CA LYS A 45 17.18 11.53 -9.50
C LYS A 45 16.25 10.52 -10.18
N LEU A 46 15.09 10.23 -9.58
CA LEU A 46 14.16 9.16 -9.99
C LEU A 46 14.92 7.84 -10.20
N GLN A 47 15.52 7.31 -9.15
CA GLN A 47 16.28 6.05 -9.20
C GLN A 47 15.40 4.88 -8.70
N VAL A 48 15.95 3.67 -8.61
CA VAL A 48 15.21 2.48 -8.18
C VAL A 48 15.71 2.03 -6.81
N PRO A 49 14.98 2.36 -5.72
CA PRO A 49 15.36 1.97 -4.37
C PRO A 49 14.98 0.52 -4.09
N HIS A 50 15.23 0.08 -2.86
CA HIS A 50 14.86 -1.25 -2.40
C HIS A 50 13.37 -1.59 -2.65
N PRO A 51 13.05 -2.87 -2.96
CA PRO A 51 11.70 -3.35 -3.15
C PRO A 51 10.74 -3.08 -1.97
N PRO A 52 9.49 -2.63 -2.23
CA PRO A 52 8.83 -2.60 -3.54
C PRO A 52 8.98 -1.28 -4.32
N GLY A 53 9.84 -0.35 -3.87
CA GLY A 53 10.27 0.81 -4.67
C GLY A 53 9.53 2.12 -4.46
N ALA A 54 8.30 2.09 -3.92
CA ALA A 54 7.48 3.27 -3.63
C ALA A 54 7.47 4.37 -4.73
N PRO A 55 7.19 4.02 -5.99
CA PRO A 55 7.37 4.92 -7.14
C PRO A 55 6.52 6.20 -7.07
N LEU A 56 5.31 6.16 -6.50
CA LEU A 56 4.50 7.37 -6.32
C LEU A 56 5.12 8.31 -5.29
N PHE A 57 5.69 7.76 -4.22
CA PHE A 57 6.46 8.56 -3.25
C PHE A 57 7.65 9.25 -3.94
N LEU A 58 8.40 8.52 -4.77
CA LEU A 58 9.53 9.09 -5.52
C LEU A 58 9.12 10.21 -6.48
N LEU A 59 7.97 10.06 -7.17
CA LEU A 59 7.45 11.10 -8.07
C LEU A 59 7.07 12.36 -7.30
N ILE A 60 6.39 12.22 -6.15
CA ILE A 60 6.03 13.35 -5.29
C ILE A 60 7.29 14.00 -4.70
N GLY A 61 8.24 13.20 -4.22
CA GLY A 61 9.54 13.65 -3.75
C GLY A 61 10.32 14.40 -4.82
N ARG A 62 10.28 13.93 -6.07
CA ARG A 62 10.88 14.65 -7.21
C ARG A 62 10.27 16.03 -7.40
N LEU A 63 8.94 16.16 -7.31
CA LEU A 63 8.27 17.47 -7.39
C LEU A 63 8.70 18.40 -6.26
N PHE A 64 8.74 17.90 -5.02
CA PHE A 64 9.20 18.69 -3.88
C PHE A 64 10.66 19.10 -4.01
N SER A 65 11.53 18.22 -4.51
CA SER A 65 12.94 18.55 -4.73
C SER A 65 13.16 19.74 -5.70
N MET A 66 12.19 20.02 -6.59
CA MET A 66 12.25 21.18 -7.49
C MET A 66 12.08 22.51 -6.75
N LEU A 67 11.46 22.50 -5.54
CA LEU A 67 11.33 23.67 -4.68
C LEU A 67 12.67 24.13 -4.08
N ALA A 68 13.72 23.31 -4.21
CA ALA A 68 15.09 23.71 -3.90
C ALA A 68 15.66 24.74 -4.89
N MET A 69 14.97 25.01 -6.01
CA MET A 69 15.35 26.01 -7.03
C MET A 69 16.80 25.90 -7.53
N GLY A 70 17.34 24.67 -7.57
CA GLY A 70 18.70 24.38 -8.03
C GLY A 70 19.74 24.28 -6.91
N ASP A 71 19.42 24.67 -5.67
CA ASP A 71 20.31 24.49 -4.52
C ASP A 71 20.25 23.03 -4.02
N VAL A 72 21.25 22.25 -4.37
CA VAL A 72 21.34 20.82 -4.00
C VAL A 72 21.36 20.61 -2.49
N THR A 73 21.86 21.59 -1.71
CA THR A 73 21.92 21.47 -0.24
C THR A 73 20.55 21.47 0.42
N GLN A 74 19.51 21.97 -0.28
CA GLN A 74 18.13 22.05 0.22
C GLN A 74 17.26 20.88 -0.24
N VAL A 75 17.76 20.00 -1.10
CA VAL A 75 16.98 18.88 -1.66
C VAL A 75 16.48 17.94 -0.57
N ALA A 76 17.33 17.60 0.41
CA ALA A 76 16.95 16.71 1.51
C ALA A 76 15.80 17.30 2.33
N TYR A 77 15.91 18.56 2.74
CA TYR A 77 14.84 19.29 3.44
C TYR A 77 13.52 19.25 2.69
N TRP A 78 13.53 19.59 1.39
CA TRP A 78 12.29 19.60 0.61
C TRP A 78 11.70 18.20 0.40
N ILE A 79 12.51 17.14 0.31
CA ILE A 79 11.97 15.79 0.23
C ILE A 79 11.40 15.35 1.59
N ASN A 80 12.04 15.67 2.72
CA ASN A 80 11.46 15.44 4.05
C ASN A 80 10.12 16.17 4.23
N MET A 81 9.95 17.33 3.58
CA MET A 81 8.68 18.07 3.59
C MET A 81 7.50 17.31 2.97
N VAL A 82 7.73 16.27 2.16
CA VAL A 82 6.66 15.36 1.68
C VAL A 82 5.98 14.68 2.86
N SER A 83 6.76 14.13 3.79
CA SER A 83 6.25 13.47 5.00
C SER A 83 5.56 14.45 5.92
N VAL A 84 6.10 15.67 6.08
CA VAL A 84 5.50 16.74 6.88
C VAL A 84 4.11 17.09 6.39
N VAL A 85 3.97 17.39 5.09
CA VAL A 85 2.69 17.79 4.49
C VAL A 85 1.70 16.64 4.51
N SER A 86 2.14 15.42 4.16
CA SER A 86 1.28 14.24 4.17
C SER A 86 0.79 13.89 5.57
N SER A 87 1.66 14.00 6.57
CA SER A 87 1.30 13.75 7.97
C SER A 87 0.34 14.80 8.52
N ALA A 88 0.50 16.08 8.16
CA ALA A 88 -0.49 17.10 8.48
C ALA A 88 -1.87 16.79 7.88
N PHE A 89 -1.93 16.33 6.62
CA PHE A 89 -3.18 15.86 6.01
C PHE A 89 -3.73 14.60 6.69
N THR A 90 -2.88 13.70 7.18
CA THR A 90 -3.31 12.55 7.98
C THR A 90 -4.11 13.02 9.20
N ILE A 91 -3.60 14.02 9.93
CA ILE A 91 -4.28 14.59 11.10
C ILE A 91 -5.62 15.24 10.72
N LEU A 92 -5.69 15.94 9.59
CA LEU A 92 -6.93 16.52 9.07
C LEU A 92 -8.01 15.45 8.82
N PHE A 93 -7.67 14.38 8.10
CA PHE A 93 -8.62 13.34 7.75
C PHE A 93 -8.95 12.42 8.94
N LEU A 94 -8.01 12.23 9.87
CA LEU A 94 -8.28 11.58 11.14
C LEU A 94 -9.30 12.38 11.96
N PHE A 95 -9.11 13.70 12.09
CA PHE A 95 -10.07 14.58 12.75
C PHE A 95 -11.47 14.43 12.15
N TRP A 96 -11.61 14.56 10.82
CA TRP A 96 -12.92 14.42 10.18
C TRP A 96 -13.51 13.02 10.27
N SER A 97 -12.68 11.97 10.32
CA SER A 97 -13.18 10.60 10.55
C SER A 97 -13.75 10.46 11.95
N ILE A 98 -13.05 10.98 12.97
CA ILE A 98 -13.51 10.97 14.36
C ILE A 98 -14.82 11.77 14.50
N THR A 99 -14.91 12.96 13.91
CA THR A 99 -16.14 13.77 14.03
C THR A 99 -17.32 13.16 13.27
N LEU A 100 -17.09 12.48 12.14
CA LEU A 100 -18.13 11.70 11.45
C LEU A 100 -18.66 10.56 12.34
N LEU A 101 -17.78 9.82 13.01
CA LEU A 101 -18.15 8.73 13.91
C LEU A 101 -18.86 9.24 15.17
N ALA A 102 -18.32 10.28 15.82
CA ALA A 102 -18.93 10.89 17.01
C ALA A 102 -20.32 11.45 16.71
N ARG A 103 -20.50 12.12 15.56
CA ARG A 103 -21.81 12.57 15.10
C ARG A 103 -22.77 11.40 14.87
N LYS A 104 -22.29 10.30 14.28
CA LYS A 104 -23.11 9.10 14.04
C LYS A 104 -23.68 8.51 15.34
N ILE A 105 -22.91 8.54 16.43
CA ILE A 105 -23.38 8.08 17.76
C ILE A 105 -24.55 8.93 18.27
N LEU A 106 -24.56 10.24 17.99
CA LEU A 106 -25.65 11.13 18.41
C LEU A 106 -26.95 10.91 17.62
N GLY A 107 -26.87 10.38 16.39
CA GLY A 107 -28.06 10.03 15.59
C GLY A 107 -28.92 11.20 15.10
N LYS A 108 -28.50 12.46 15.29
CA LYS A 108 -29.24 13.67 14.89
C LYS A 108 -28.80 14.23 13.54
N GLN A 109 -29.66 14.98 12.86
CA GLN A 109 -29.27 15.71 11.64
C GLN A 109 -28.33 16.87 11.96
N ASP A 110 -27.54 17.31 10.95
CA ASP A 110 -26.50 18.33 11.17
C ASP A 110 -27.07 19.70 11.60
N ASP A 111 -28.33 19.98 11.26
CA ASP A 111 -29.04 21.22 11.62
C ASP A 111 -29.74 21.14 12.98
N GLU A 112 -29.84 19.96 13.58
CA GLU A 112 -30.52 19.70 14.85
C GLU A 112 -29.56 19.66 16.04
N LEU A 113 -28.25 19.71 15.80
CA LEU A 113 -27.24 19.63 16.84
C LEU A 113 -27.23 20.91 17.70
N SER A 114 -27.39 20.73 19.02
CA SER A 114 -27.19 21.81 19.99
C SER A 114 -25.73 22.26 20.04
N MET A 115 -25.46 23.45 20.58
CA MET A 115 -24.07 23.93 20.73
C MET A 115 -23.22 22.98 21.58
N GLY A 116 -23.78 22.42 22.66
CA GLY A 116 -23.07 21.47 23.52
C GLY A 116 -22.66 20.20 22.76
N GLU A 117 -23.55 19.66 21.91
CA GLU A 117 -23.26 18.49 21.08
C GLU A 117 -22.22 18.80 19.99
N ILE A 118 -22.27 19.99 19.37
CA ILE A 118 -21.25 20.44 18.42
C ILE A 118 -19.88 20.49 19.11
N ILE A 119 -19.80 21.07 20.32
CA ILE A 119 -18.58 21.13 21.12
C ILE A 119 -18.09 19.72 21.46
N ALA A 120 -18.98 18.81 21.86
CA ALA A 120 -18.61 17.43 22.17
C ALA A 120 -18.02 16.71 20.95
N VAL A 121 -18.68 16.77 19.79
CA VAL A 121 -18.21 16.13 18.55
C VAL A 121 -16.87 16.70 18.09
N VAL A 122 -16.78 18.03 17.99
CA VAL A 122 -15.55 18.71 17.56
C VAL A 122 -14.42 18.48 18.58
N GLY A 123 -14.73 18.53 19.87
CA GLY A 123 -13.80 18.26 20.97
C GLY A 123 -13.25 16.85 20.92
N SER A 124 -14.07 15.83 20.64
CA SER A 124 -13.59 14.46 20.42
C SER A 124 -12.63 14.38 19.24
N GLY A 125 -12.96 15.07 18.13
CA GLY A 125 -12.07 15.18 16.98
C GLY A 125 -10.73 15.80 17.34
N LEU A 126 -10.75 16.96 18.01
CA LEU A 126 -9.54 17.70 18.43
C LEU A 126 -8.64 16.84 19.33
N VAL A 127 -9.20 16.25 20.38
CA VAL A 127 -8.44 15.43 21.34
C VAL A 127 -7.83 14.21 20.65
N GLY A 128 -8.62 13.46 19.87
CA GLY A 128 -8.13 12.26 19.22
C GLY A 128 -7.08 12.54 18.14
N SER A 129 -7.31 13.57 17.30
CA SER A 129 -6.35 13.90 16.24
C SER A 129 -5.06 14.48 16.80
N LEU A 130 -5.12 15.39 17.78
CA LEU A 130 -3.92 15.99 18.37
C LEU A 130 -3.15 15.02 19.27
N ALA A 131 -3.82 14.09 19.94
CA ALA A 131 -3.12 13.01 20.65
C ALA A 131 -2.28 12.15 19.68
N TYR A 132 -2.80 11.87 18.48
CA TYR A 132 -2.03 11.19 17.45
C TYR A 132 -0.90 12.05 16.89
N THR A 133 -1.14 13.36 16.70
CA THR A 133 -0.12 14.34 16.25
C THR A 133 1.16 14.25 17.08
N TYR A 134 1.02 14.14 18.39
CA TYR A 134 2.14 14.13 19.35
C TYR A 134 2.50 12.73 19.86
N SER A 135 2.03 11.67 19.20
CA SER A 135 2.47 10.30 19.50
C SER A 135 3.86 10.05 18.93
N ASP A 136 4.73 9.43 19.73
CA ASP A 136 6.16 9.25 19.41
C ASP A 136 6.38 8.60 18.04
N SER A 137 5.76 7.45 17.79
CA SER A 137 5.93 6.72 16.54
C SER A 137 5.41 7.47 15.32
N PHE A 138 4.29 8.21 15.44
CA PHE A 138 3.77 8.97 14.30
C PHE A 138 4.59 10.23 14.05
N TRP A 139 4.97 10.96 15.09
CA TRP A 139 5.80 12.15 14.96
C TRP A 139 7.16 11.81 14.34
N PHE A 140 7.81 10.74 14.82
CA PHE A 140 9.08 10.26 14.25
C PHE A 140 9.00 10.09 12.72
N SER A 141 7.96 9.39 12.23
CA SER A 141 7.75 9.22 10.78
C SER A 141 7.27 10.48 10.04
N ALA A 142 6.72 11.47 10.75
CA ALA A 142 6.19 12.69 10.13
C ALA A 142 7.28 13.69 9.70
N VAL A 143 8.50 13.55 10.22
CA VAL A 143 9.58 14.54 10.07
C VAL A 143 10.74 14.09 9.18
N GLU A 144 10.66 12.89 8.59
CA GLU A 144 11.71 12.31 7.74
C GLU A 144 11.16 11.71 6.44
N ALA A 145 11.98 11.64 5.40
CA ALA A 145 11.65 11.19 4.05
C ALA A 145 11.45 9.65 3.97
N GLU A 146 10.44 9.16 4.67
CA GLU A 146 9.96 7.79 4.64
C GLU A 146 8.53 7.75 4.06
N VAL A 147 8.18 6.63 3.43
CA VAL A 147 6.85 6.32 2.89
C VAL A 147 5.72 6.30 3.94
N TYR A 148 5.99 6.16 5.25
CA TYR A 148 4.98 6.00 6.30
C TYR A 148 4.09 7.23 6.48
N GLY A 149 4.62 8.45 6.35
CA GLY A 149 3.83 9.68 6.43
C GLY A 149 2.78 9.75 5.31
N LEU A 150 3.19 9.44 4.08
CA LEU A 150 2.30 9.40 2.92
C LEU A 150 1.36 8.18 2.95
N SER A 151 1.82 7.04 3.46
CA SER A 151 0.98 5.85 3.67
C SER A 151 -0.13 6.11 4.69
N SER A 152 0.19 6.81 5.78
CA SER A 152 -0.78 7.20 6.81
C SER A 152 -1.82 8.17 6.23
N PHE A 153 -1.39 9.08 5.36
CA PHE A 153 -2.31 9.98 4.65
C PHE A 153 -3.32 9.20 3.81
N PHE A 154 -2.85 8.29 2.96
CA PHE A 154 -3.73 7.44 2.14
C PHE A 154 -4.70 6.62 3.01
N THR A 155 -4.23 6.09 4.13
CA THR A 155 -5.08 5.37 5.10
C THR A 155 -6.18 6.28 5.65
N ALA A 156 -5.81 7.47 6.12
CA ALA A 156 -6.76 8.42 6.71
C ALA A 156 -7.80 8.92 5.70
N ILE A 157 -7.38 9.28 4.47
CA ILE A 157 -8.31 9.76 3.43
C ILE A 157 -9.21 8.63 2.90
N VAL A 158 -8.74 7.38 2.83
CA VAL A 158 -9.58 6.24 2.42
C VAL A 158 -10.66 5.94 3.46
N ILE A 159 -10.29 5.89 4.75
CA ILE A 159 -11.27 5.71 5.83
C ILE A 159 -12.26 6.86 5.85
N TRP A 160 -11.79 8.11 5.77
CA TRP A 160 -12.65 9.28 5.69
C TRP A 160 -13.58 9.24 4.47
N ALA A 161 -13.08 8.86 3.29
CA ALA A 161 -13.86 8.81 2.06
C ALA A 161 -14.99 7.79 2.15
N VAL A 162 -14.76 6.66 2.82
CA VAL A 162 -15.77 5.61 3.02
C VAL A 162 -16.80 6.00 4.08
N LEU A 163 -16.39 6.69 5.16
CA LEU A 163 -17.34 7.27 6.12
C LEU A 163 -18.17 8.39 5.46
N LYS A 164 -17.57 9.15 4.53
CA LYS A 164 -18.28 10.16 3.75
C LYS A 164 -19.25 9.52 2.78
N TRP A 165 -18.81 8.47 2.06
CA TRP A 165 -19.64 7.65 1.19
C TRP A 165 -20.86 7.08 1.91
N GLU A 166 -20.69 6.66 3.17
CA GLU A 166 -21.78 6.13 3.98
C GLU A 166 -22.98 7.10 4.05
N ARG A 167 -22.69 8.41 4.09
CA ARG A 167 -23.69 9.47 4.25
C ARG A 167 -24.34 9.94 2.93
N ILE A 168 -23.91 9.41 1.79
CA ILE A 168 -24.44 9.80 0.48
C ILE A 168 -25.68 8.96 0.19
N GLU A 169 -26.82 9.61 -0.01
CA GLU A 169 -28.10 8.94 -0.34
C GLU A 169 -28.28 8.73 -1.85
N ASP A 170 -27.76 9.64 -2.68
CA ASP A 170 -27.79 9.48 -4.14
C ASP A 170 -26.84 8.36 -4.59
N ASP A 171 -27.40 7.29 -5.18
CA ASP A 171 -26.64 6.09 -5.55
C ASP A 171 -25.57 6.38 -6.61
N ALA A 172 -25.83 7.29 -7.56
CA ALA A 172 -24.86 7.66 -8.58
C ALA A 172 -23.63 8.35 -7.97
N ALA A 173 -23.83 9.30 -7.05
CA ALA A 173 -22.77 9.92 -6.28
C ALA A 173 -22.06 8.91 -5.38
N ALA A 174 -22.79 8.00 -4.73
CA ALA A 174 -22.21 6.95 -3.90
C ALA A 174 -21.26 6.06 -4.72
N ASN A 175 -21.65 5.67 -5.93
CA ASN A 175 -20.80 4.87 -6.82
C ASN A 175 -19.52 5.59 -7.23
N ARG A 176 -19.59 6.90 -7.53
CA ARG A 176 -18.39 7.72 -7.84
C ARG A 176 -17.42 7.76 -6.66
N TRP A 177 -17.93 7.85 -5.43
CA TRP A 177 -17.11 7.83 -4.23
C TRP A 177 -16.47 6.46 -3.96
N LEU A 178 -17.14 5.35 -4.29
CA LEU A 178 -16.51 4.03 -4.25
C LEU A 178 -15.36 3.94 -5.24
N ILE A 179 -15.57 4.34 -6.50
CA ILE A 179 -14.52 4.34 -7.54
C ILE A 179 -13.35 5.23 -7.11
N PHE A 180 -13.62 6.41 -6.56
CA PHE A 180 -12.60 7.30 -6.01
C PHE A 180 -11.83 6.66 -4.85
N THR A 181 -12.52 5.95 -3.95
CA THR A 181 -11.86 5.25 -2.84
C THR A 181 -10.94 4.15 -3.37
N PHE A 182 -11.39 3.35 -4.34
CA PHE A 182 -10.55 2.32 -4.96
C PHE A 182 -9.39 2.90 -5.79
N TYR A 183 -9.55 4.09 -6.38
CA TYR A 183 -8.45 4.84 -6.97
C TYR A 183 -7.37 5.21 -5.93
N LEU A 184 -7.78 5.73 -4.78
CA LEU A 184 -6.87 6.04 -3.66
C LEU A 184 -6.17 4.77 -3.15
N VAL A 185 -6.89 3.65 -3.07
CA VAL A 185 -6.28 2.34 -2.77
C VAL A 185 -5.22 1.98 -3.81
N GLY A 186 -5.51 2.13 -5.11
CA GLY A 186 -4.53 1.91 -6.18
C GLY A 186 -3.29 2.78 -6.06
N LEU A 187 -3.47 4.09 -5.85
CA LEU A 187 -2.36 5.05 -5.66
C LEU A 187 -1.49 4.68 -4.46
N SER A 188 -2.12 4.26 -3.35
CA SER A 188 -1.40 3.91 -2.13
C SER A 188 -0.44 2.74 -2.32
N ILE A 189 -0.71 1.82 -3.26
CA ILE A 189 0.22 0.71 -3.59
C ILE A 189 1.56 1.28 -4.06
N GLY A 190 1.53 2.39 -4.82
CA GLY A 190 2.71 3.13 -5.28
C GLY A 190 3.49 3.82 -4.17
N VAL A 191 3.00 3.81 -2.93
CA VAL A 191 3.66 4.36 -1.75
C VAL A 191 4.04 3.23 -0.80
N HIS A 192 3.05 2.52 -0.27
CA HIS A 192 3.24 1.44 0.69
C HIS A 192 2.00 0.53 0.74
N LEU A 193 2.20 -0.78 0.95
CA LEU A 193 1.12 -1.78 0.89
C LEU A 193 0.16 -1.76 2.10
N LEU A 194 0.52 -1.03 3.17
CA LEU A 194 -0.23 -1.01 4.42
C LEU A 194 -1.69 -0.62 4.22
N ASN A 195 -1.99 0.33 3.34
CA ASN A 195 -3.36 0.80 3.14
C ASN A 195 -4.33 -0.30 2.66
N LEU A 196 -3.84 -1.39 2.06
CA LEU A 196 -4.67 -2.53 1.67
C LEU A 196 -5.39 -3.19 2.87
N VAL A 197 -4.85 -3.05 4.08
CA VAL A 197 -5.47 -3.60 5.31
C VAL A 197 -6.76 -2.87 5.71
N THR A 198 -7.07 -1.74 5.06
CA THR A 198 -8.35 -1.03 5.26
C THR A 198 -9.52 -1.73 4.57
N LEU A 199 -9.27 -2.57 3.55
CA LEU A 199 -10.31 -3.20 2.72
C LEU A 199 -11.34 -4.03 3.51
N PRO A 200 -10.95 -4.83 4.54
CA PRO A 200 -11.92 -5.50 5.41
C PRO A 200 -12.85 -4.54 6.15
N ALA A 201 -12.33 -3.41 6.63
CA ALA A 201 -13.15 -2.39 7.29
C ALA A 201 -14.11 -1.71 6.29
N LEU A 202 -13.63 -1.44 5.06
CA LEU A 202 -14.46 -0.90 3.98
C LEU A 202 -15.63 -1.81 3.63
N ALA A 203 -15.39 -3.12 3.54
CA ALA A 203 -16.43 -4.11 3.28
C ALA A 203 -17.49 -4.14 4.39
N LEU A 204 -17.08 -3.97 5.66
CA LEU A 204 -18.00 -3.85 6.79
C LEU A 204 -18.86 -2.59 6.70
N VAL A 205 -18.26 -1.42 6.40
CA VAL A 205 -19.03 -0.17 6.24
C VAL A 205 -20.03 -0.30 5.08
N TYR A 206 -19.62 -0.90 3.97
CA TYR A 206 -20.52 -1.19 2.85
C TYR A 206 -21.70 -2.07 3.27
N TYR A 207 -21.41 -3.17 3.97
CA TYR A 207 -22.43 -4.11 4.45
C TYR A 207 -23.42 -3.43 5.42
N PHE A 208 -22.92 -2.69 6.41
CA PHE A 208 -23.75 -2.01 7.40
C PHE A 208 -24.61 -0.89 6.80
N LYS A 209 -24.18 -0.28 5.68
CA LYS A 209 -25.00 0.70 4.97
C LYS A 209 -26.13 0.04 4.18
N LYS A 210 -25.82 -1.01 3.41
CA LYS A 210 -26.74 -1.57 2.39
C LYS A 210 -27.64 -2.69 2.93
N TYR A 211 -27.32 -3.29 4.07
CA TYR A 211 -28.03 -4.45 4.61
C TYR A 211 -28.33 -4.32 6.10
N LYS A 212 -29.32 -5.10 6.56
CA LYS A 212 -29.59 -5.25 8.00
C LYS A 212 -28.44 -6.03 8.67
N PRO A 213 -27.73 -5.46 9.65
CA PRO A 213 -26.58 -6.11 10.26
C PRO A 213 -26.95 -7.40 11.00
N THR A 214 -26.22 -8.47 10.70
CA THR A 214 -26.23 -9.74 11.46
C THR A 214 -24.79 -10.16 11.73
N LEU A 215 -24.55 -10.97 12.76
CA LEU A 215 -23.21 -11.47 13.07
C LEU A 215 -22.59 -12.19 11.86
N TRP A 216 -23.33 -13.13 11.25
CA TRP A 216 -22.86 -13.90 10.11
C TRP A 216 -22.69 -13.07 8.84
N GLY A 217 -23.56 -12.09 8.59
CA GLY A 217 -23.37 -11.15 7.49
C GLY A 217 -22.16 -10.24 7.69
N GLY A 218 -21.88 -9.81 8.93
CA GLY A 218 -20.67 -9.08 9.28
C GLY A 218 -19.40 -9.91 9.07
N ILE A 219 -19.41 -11.17 9.50
CA ILE A 219 -18.30 -12.12 9.25
C ILE A 219 -18.10 -12.32 7.74
N ALA A 220 -19.18 -12.55 6.99
CA ALA A 220 -19.12 -12.74 5.54
C ALA A 220 -18.57 -11.49 4.83
N ALA A 221 -18.97 -10.28 5.24
CA ALA A 221 -18.45 -9.03 4.71
C ALA A 221 -16.96 -8.84 5.03
N PHE A 222 -16.53 -9.13 6.26
CA PHE A 222 -15.13 -9.08 6.66
C PHE A 222 -14.27 -10.04 5.83
N VAL A 223 -14.72 -11.30 5.67
CA VAL A 223 -14.05 -12.30 4.82
C VAL A 223 -14.04 -11.85 3.36
N GLY A 224 -15.14 -11.29 2.84
CA GLY A 224 -15.19 -10.71 1.50
C GLY A 224 -14.15 -9.61 1.30
N GLY A 225 -13.98 -8.73 2.27
CA GLY A 225 -12.94 -7.71 2.24
C GLY A 225 -11.51 -8.28 2.31
N LEU A 226 -11.28 -9.36 3.05
CA LEU A 226 -10.00 -10.10 3.02
C LEU A 226 -9.75 -10.74 1.65
N VAL A 227 -10.77 -11.26 0.98
CA VAL A 227 -10.66 -11.79 -0.39
C VAL A 227 -10.28 -10.66 -1.36
N VAL A 228 -10.93 -9.50 -1.28
CA VAL A 228 -10.57 -8.33 -2.10
C VAL A 228 -9.14 -7.88 -1.83
N LEU A 229 -8.70 -7.89 -0.56
CA LEU A 229 -7.31 -7.63 -0.18
C LEU A 229 -6.35 -8.59 -0.88
N VAL A 230 -6.61 -9.90 -0.84
CA VAL A 230 -5.76 -10.91 -1.51
C VAL A 230 -5.76 -10.72 -3.03
N ILE A 231 -6.92 -10.41 -3.64
CA ILE A 231 -7.02 -10.14 -5.08
C ILE A 231 -6.16 -8.93 -5.45
N ILE A 232 -6.17 -7.85 -4.68
CA ILE A 232 -5.35 -6.67 -4.97
C ILE A 232 -3.88 -6.96 -4.66
N ASN A 233 -3.56 -7.41 -3.45
CA ASN A 233 -2.18 -7.62 -3.00
C ASN A 233 -1.43 -8.70 -3.81
N SER A 234 -2.07 -9.84 -4.09
CA SER A 234 -1.44 -10.93 -4.83
C SER A 234 -1.83 -10.92 -6.30
N GLY A 235 -3.10 -10.67 -6.62
CA GLY A 235 -3.57 -10.65 -8.01
C GLY A 235 -2.98 -9.50 -8.82
N VAL A 236 -3.11 -8.26 -8.35
CA VAL A 236 -2.63 -7.08 -9.09
C VAL A 236 -1.11 -6.96 -9.06
N ILE A 237 -0.51 -7.04 -7.87
CA ILE A 237 0.92 -6.74 -7.70
C ILE A 237 1.80 -7.89 -8.17
N VAL A 238 1.39 -9.15 -7.97
CA VAL A 238 2.25 -10.31 -8.24
C VAL A 238 1.78 -11.11 -9.45
N TRP A 239 0.52 -11.52 -9.49
CA TRP A 239 0.03 -12.45 -10.52
C TRP A 239 -0.08 -11.80 -11.88
N LEU A 240 -0.57 -10.56 -12.00
CA LEU A 240 -0.65 -9.86 -13.29
C LEU A 240 0.74 -9.76 -13.97
N PRO A 241 1.80 -9.22 -13.33
CA PRO A 241 3.15 -9.23 -13.91
C PRO A 241 3.68 -10.65 -14.18
N SER A 242 3.37 -11.62 -13.32
CA SER A 242 3.80 -13.02 -13.51
C SER A 242 3.16 -13.67 -14.74
N ILE A 243 1.88 -13.40 -15.00
CA ILE A 243 1.17 -13.87 -16.20
C ILE A 243 1.76 -13.18 -17.44
N ALA A 244 2.02 -11.88 -17.37
CA ALA A 244 2.71 -11.17 -18.45
C ALA A 244 4.08 -11.79 -18.78
N GLY A 245 4.85 -12.17 -17.75
CA GLY A 245 6.13 -12.88 -17.91
C GLY A 245 5.99 -14.27 -18.55
N LYS A 246 4.92 -15.02 -18.24
CA LYS A 246 4.63 -16.30 -18.90
C LYS A 246 4.26 -16.12 -20.37
N PHE A 247 3.45 -15.11 -20.70
CA PHE A 247 3.16 -14.74 -22.09
C PHE A 247 4.45 -14.38 -22.83
N GLU A 248 5.30 -13.55 -22.22
CA GLU A 248 6.60 -13.15 -22.78
C GLU A 248 7.49 -14.36 -23.10
N ILE A 249 7.64 -15.30 -22.16
CA ILE A 249 8.44 -16.52 -22.39
C ILE A 249 7.83 -17.37 -23.51
N PHE A 250 6.50 -17.55 -23.53
CA PHE A 250 5.83 -18.33 -24.58
C PHE A 250 6.02 -17.72 -25.97
N PHE A 251 5.80 -16.43 -26.13
CA PHE A 251 5.95 -15.73 -27.41
C PHE A 251 7.40 -15.78 -27.92
N VAL A 252 8.36 -15.51 -27.05
CA VAL A 252 9.78 -15.51 -27.45
C VAL A 252 10.32 -16.92 -27.69
N ASN A 253 10.11 -17.85 -26.76
CA ASN A 253 10.74 -19.17 -26.85
C ASN A 253 9.99 -20.14 -27.77
N THR A 254 8.65 -20.05 -27.82
CA THR A 254 7.83 -20.97 -28.62
C THR A 254 7.48 -20.40 -30.00
N LEU A 255 7.11 -19.12 -30.07
CA LEU A 255 6.72 -18.49 -31.34
C LEU A 255 7.88 -17.78 -32.05
N GLY A 256 9.04 -17.64 -31.39
CA GLY A 256 10.23 -17.04 -31.99
C GLY A 256 10.11 -15.52 -32.21
N THR A 257 9.23 -14.83 -31.49
CA THR A 257 9.07 -13.38 -31.62
C THR A 257 10.21 -12.63 -30.92
N PRO A 258 10.46 -11.35 -31.28
CA PRO A 258 11.32 -10.48 -30.47
C PRO A 258 10.83 -10.34 -29.02
N TYR A 259 11.74 -9.92 -28.14
CA TYR A 259 11.39 -9.57 -26.75
C TYR A 259 10.28 -8.51 -26.68
N SER A 260 9.55 -8.53 -25.58
CA SER A 260 8.43 -7.66 -25.23
C SER A 260 7.14 -7.86 -26.04
N VAL A 261 7.16 -8.64 -27.13
CA VAL A 261 5.95 -8.92 -27.92
C VAL A 261 4.89 -9.64 -27.08
N GLY A 262 5.28 -10.63 -26.27
CA GLY A 262 4.33 -11.35 -25.43
C GLY A 262 3.68 -10.46 -24.37
N ILE A 263 4.45 -9.53 -23.80
CA ILE A 263 3.93 -8.51 -22.86
C ILE A 263 2.90 -7.61 -23.55
N VAL A 264 3.20 -7.09 -24.74
CA VAL A 264 2.28 -6.21 -25.49
C VAL A 264 0.99 -6.94 -25.81
N VAL A 265 1.07 -8.19 -26.29
CA VAL A 265 -0.11 -9.00 -26.58
C VAL A 265 -0.93 -9.24 -25.31
N PHE A 266 -0.29 -9.59 -24.20
CA PHE A 266 -0.97 -9.74 -22.91
C PHE A 266 -1.70 -8.46 -22.49
N LEU A 267 -1.05 -7.30 -22.57
CA LEU A 267 -1.65 -6.02 -22.20
C LEU A 267 -2.85 -5.67 -23.08
N LEU A 268 -2.75 -5.89 -24.40
CA LEU A 268 -3.86 -5.65 -25.33
C LEU A 268 -5.06 -6.57 -25.04
N LEU A 269 -4.82 -7.85 -24.79
CA LEU A 269 -5.87 -8.80 -24.43
C LEU A 269 -6.50 -8.47 -23.07
N PHE A 270 -5.69 -8.13 -22.07
CA PHE A 270 -6.15 -7.79 -20.74
C PHE A 270 -6.99 -6.50 -20.74
N VAL A 271 -6.47 -5.42 -21.33
CA VAL A 271 -7.18 -4.14 -21.45
C VAL A 271 -8.43 -4.30 -22.33
N GLY A 272 -8.32 -5.02 -23.45
CA GLY A 272 -9.45 -5.31 -24.33
C GLY A 272 -10.58 -6.06 -23.62
N THR A 273 -10.24 -7.07 -22.82
CA THR A 273 -11.20 -7.83 -22.00
C THR A 273 -11.84 -6.96 -20.93
N LEU A 274 -11.06 -6.09 -20.28
CA LEU A 274 -11.57 -5.16 -19.26
C LEU A 274 -12.54 -4.14 -19.87
N ILE A 275 -12.17 -3.51 -21.00
CA ILE A 275 -13.05 -2.58 -21.73
C ILE A 275 -14.33 -3.27 -22.18
N TRP A 276 -14.21 -4.47 -22.75
CA TRP A 276 -15.37 -5.26 -23.16
C TRP A 276 -16.28 -5.58 -21.97
N GLY A 277 -15.73 -6.02 -20.83
CA GLY A 277 -16.49 -6.32 -19.62
C GLY A 277 -17.24 -5.11 -19.06
N ILE A 278 -16.58 -3.94 -19.02
CA ILE A 278 -17.22 -2.68 -18.59
C ILE A 278 -18.39 -2.32 -19.53
N ARG A 279 -18.17 -2.37 -20.84
CA ARG A 279 -19.23 -2.08 -21.84
C ARG A 279 -20.38 -3.09 -21.77
N TYR A 280 -20.06 -4.37 -21.58
CA TYR A 280 -21.04 -5.44 -21.47
C TYR A 280 -21.93 -5.27 -20.24
N THR A 281 -21.32 -5.04 -19.06
CA THR A 281 -22.04 -4.82 -17.80
C THR A 281 -22.88 -3.55 -17.84
N ALA A 282 -22.38 -2.46 -18.46
CA ALA A 282 -23.16 -1.25 -18.68
C ALA A 282 -24.37 -1.49 -19.59
N LYS A 283 -24.19 -2.19 -20.72
CA LYS A 283 -25.29 -2.52 -21.65
C LYS A 283 -26.35 -3.44 -21.02
N LYS A 284 -25.94 -4.29 -20.07
CA LYS A 284 -26.84 -5.15 -19.29
C LYS A 284 -27.44 -4.47 -18.06
N GLU A 285 -27.14 -3.19 -17.84
CA GLU A 285 -27.58 -2.41 -16.68
C GLU A 285 -27.24 -3.10 -15.35
N ASN A 286 -26.15 -3.87 -15.33
CA ASN A 286 -25.68 -4.54 -14.12
C ASN A 286 -24.73 -3.62 -13.35
N GLU A 287 -25.33 -2.74 -12.55
CA GLU A 287 -24.65 -1.70 -11.79
C GLU A 287 -23.51 -2.26 -10.92
N ILE A 288 -23.77 -3.33 -10.16
CA ILE A 288 -22.81 -3.90 -9.21
C ILE A 288 -21.52 -4.32 -9.93
N TRP A 289 -21.64 -5.10 -11.00
CA TRP A 289 -20.47 -5.55 -11.75
C TRP A 289 -19.81 -4.41 -12.52
N ASN A 290 -20.57 -3.43 -12.99
CA ASN A 290 -20.00 -2.26 -13.66
C ASN A 290 -19.14 -1.43 -12.69
N VAL A 291 -19.65 -1.13 -11.50
CA VAL A 291 -18.92 -0.40 -10.45
C VAL A 291 -17.71 -1.21 -9.96
N ALA A 292 -17.82 -2.54 -9.85
CA ALA A 292 -16.71 -3.40 -9.49
C ALA A 292 -15.57 -3.35 -10.53
N LEU A 293 -15.91 -3.46 -11.83
CA LEU A 293 -14.92 -3.39 -12.91
C LEU A 293 -14.30 -1.99 -13.05
N LEU A 294 -15.09 -0.93 -12.87
CA LEU A 294 -14.57 0.44 -12.83
C LEU A 294 -13.64 0.66 -11.63
N SER A 295 -14.06 0.25 -10.44
CA SER A 295 -13.21 0.31 -9.23
C SER A 295 -11.89 -0.45 -9.44
N PHE A 296 -11.94 -1.66 -10.00
CA PHE A 296 -10.74 -2.43 -10.33
C PHE A 296 -9.86 -1.71 -11.37
N THR A 297 -10.46 -1.08 -12.39
CA THR A 297 -9.73 -0.27 -13.38
C THR A 297 -9.00 0.88 -12.71
N PHE A 298 -9.65 1.59 -11.77
CA PHE A 298 -9.03 2.71 -11.06
C PHE A 298 -7.95 2.25 -10.07
N VAL A 299 -8.04 1.04 -9.51
CA VAL A 299 -6.90 0.42 -8.80
C VAL A 299 -5.70 0.26 -9.73
N LEU A 300 -5.92 -0.25 -10.95
CA LEU A 300 -4.86 -0.42 -11.95
C LEU A 300 -4.26 0.92 -12.41
N VAL A 301 -5.10 1.95 -12.58
CA VAL A 301 -4.64 3.30 -12.91
C VAL A 301 -3.76 3.86 -11.78
N GLY A 302 -4.13 3.68 -10.51
CA GLY A 302 -3.28 4.08 -9.39
C GLY A 302 -1.97 3.27 -9.31
N TYR A 303 -2.05 1.97 -9.57
CA TYR A 303 -0.89 1.07 -9.62
C TYR A 303 0.07 1.37 -10.78
N ALA A 304 -0.37 2.07 -11.83
CA ALA A 304 0.45 2.39 -13.00
C ALA A 304 1.73 3.19 -12.68
N SER A 305 1.82 3.84 -11.52
CA SER A 305 3.07 4.47 -11.04
C SER A 305 4.24 3.49 -11.01
N TYR A 306 4.00 2.19 -10.83
CA TYR A 306 5.04 1.14 -10.86
C TYR A 306 5.73 0.95 -12.21
N PHE A 307 5.15 1.41 -13.31
CA PHE A 307 5.88 1.46 -14.57
C PHE A 307 7.15 2.31 -14.48
N LEU A 308 7.20 3.29 -13.56
CA LEU A 308 8.41 4.06 -13.30
C LEU A 308 9.61 3.16 -12.96
N VAL A 309 9.43 2.13 -12.13
CA VAL A 309 10.52 1.23 -11.71
C VAL A 309 11.12 0.54 -12.93
N LEU A 310 10.28 -0.08 -13.76
CA LEU A 310 10.71 -0.77 -14.98
C LEU A 310 11.38 0.20 -15.97
N VAL A 311 10.79 1.37 -16.19
CA VAL A 311 11.33 2.39 -17.10
C VAL A 311 12.68 2.89 -16.60
N ARG A 312 12.79 3.27 -15.33
CA ARG A 312 14.01 3.84 -14.78
C ARG A 312 15.13 2.82 -14.67
N SER A 313 14.82 1.57 -14.32
CA SER A 313 15.81 0.49 -14.31
C SER A 313 16.46 0.28 -15.69
N ASN A 314 15.70 0.41 -16.79
CA ASN A 314 16.25 0.35 -18.16
C ASN A 314 17.24 1.47 -18.51
N PHE A 315 17.24 2.59 -17.78
CA PHE A 315 18.26 3.64 -17.93
C PHE A 315 19.52 3.40 -17.08
N ASN A 316 19.56 2.29 -16.34
CA ASN A 316 20.67 1.88 -15.47
C ASN A 316 21.18 3.01 -14.52
N PRO A 317 20.32 3.54 -13.63
CA PRO A 317 20.68 4.61 -12.71
C PRO A 317 21.72 4.13 -11.67
N PRO A 318 22.46 5.04 -11.02
CA PRO A 318 23.45 4.68 -10.00
C PRO A 318 22.89 3.82 -8.86
N ILE A 319 21.68 4.13 -8.38
CA ILE A 319 20.91 3.29 -7.46
C ILE A 319 19.88 2.53 -8.29
N ASN A 320 20.15 1.25 -8.55
CA ASN A 320 19.29 0.35 -9.32
C ASN A 320 19.14 -0.98 -8.59
N GLU A 321 18.48 -0.97 -7.43
CA GLU A 321 18.36 -2.17 -6.60
C GLU A 321 17.65 -3.31 -7.33
N ASN A 322 18.25 -4.50 -7.30
CA ASN A 322 17.86 -5.73 -8.02
C ASN A 322 17.75 -5.64 -9.56
N ASP A 323 18.04 -4.49 -10.18
CA ASP A 323 17.98 -4.26 -11.63
C ASP A 323 16.71 -4.86 -12.31
N PRO A 324 15.50 -4.37 -11.97
CA PRO A 324 14.24 -4.82 -12.55
C PRO A 324 14.01 -4.28 -13.98
N SER A 325 15.01 -4.42 -14.86
CA SER A 325 15.01 -3.90 -16.23
C SER A 325 14.21 -4.76 -17.23
N ASP A 326 13.76 -5.95 -16.84
CA ASP A 326 12.84 -6.77 -17.64
C ASP A 326 11.72 -7.39 -16.81
N VAL A 327 10.71 -7.97 -17.47
CA VAL A 327 9.51 -8.47 -16.77
C VAL A 327 9.81 -9.57 -15.76
N ILE A 328 10.87 -10.36 -15.96
CA ILE A 328 11.25 -11.44 -15.05
C ILE A 328 11.93 -10.85 -13.81
N SER A 329 12.94 -9.99 -13.99
CA SER A 329 13.60 -9.32 -12.87
C SER A 329 12.64 -8.38 -12.13
N TYR A 330 11.71 -7.75 -12.85
CA TYR A 330 10.63 -6.93 -12.28
C TYR A 330 9.64 -7.73 -11.44
N VAL A 331 9.22 -8.93 -11.89
CA VAL A 331 8.40 -9.84 -11.05
C VAL A 331 9.15 -10.24 -9.78
N SER A 332 10.45 -10.53 -9.89
CA SER A 332 11.30 -10.87 -8.75
C SER A 332 11.39 -9.74 -7.73
N TYR A 333 11.56 -8.51 -8.23
CA TYR A 333 11.54 -7.27 -7.46
C TYR A 333 10.22 -7.08 -6.70
N LEU A 334 9.07 -7.19 -7.39
CA LEU A 334 7.76 -7.04 -6.77
C LEU A 334 7.44 -8.14 -5.74
N LYS A 335 7.87 -9.37 -6.00
CA LYS A 335 7.77 -10.49 -5.05
C LYS A 335 8.72 -10.34 -3.85
N ARG A 336 9.69 -9.43 -3.94
CA ARG A 336 10.72 -9.17 -2.92
C ARG A 336 11.53 -10.43 -2.59
N GLU A 337 11.87 -11.19 -3.62
CA GLU A 337 12.46 -12.52 -3.49
C GLU A 337 13.82 -12.49 -2.78
N GLN A 338 14.52 -11.36 -2.84
CA GLN A 338 15.78 -11.15 -2.13
C GLN A 338 15.68 -11.30 -0.62
N TYR A 339 14.49 -11.07 -0.02
CA TYR A 339 14.30 -11.22 1.42
C TYR A 339 13.97 -12.66 1.85
N GLY A 340 13.85 -13.59 0.90
CA GLY A 340 13.47 -14.98 1.13
C GLY A 340 12.00 -15.17 1.52
N SER A 341 11.64 -16.40 1.87
CA SER A 341 10.28 -16.76 2.27
C SER A 341 10.04 -16.48 3.75
N ARG A 342 8.90 -15.88 4.09
CA ARG A 342 8.42 -15.75 5.47
C ARG A 342 7.13 -16.56 5.64
N PRO A 343 7.18 -17.75 6.27
CA PRO A 343 5.99 -18.57 6.46
C PRO A 343 5.01 -17.86 7.42
N LEU A 344 3.77 -17.63 6.97
CA LEU A 344 2.77 -16.89 7.75
C LEU A 344 1.93 -17.81 8.65
N LEU A 345 1.44 -18.92 8.10
CA LEU A 345 0.51 -19.82 8.77
C LEU A 345 1.20 -21.03 9.41
N PHE A 346 2.14 -21.64 8.72
CA PHE A 346 2.86 -22.82 9.20
C PHE A 346 4.27 -22.81 8.63
N GLY A 347 5.27 -23.13 9.45
CA GLY A 347 6.66 -23.16 9.01
C GLY A 347 7.69 -23.36 10.11
N PRO A 348 8.98 -23.36 9.76
CA PRO A 348 10.10 -23.65 10.66
C PRO A 348 10.22 -22.68 11.84
N VAL A 349 10.75 -23.15 12.97
CA VAL A 349 11.22 -22.31 14.10
C VAL A 349 12.70 -21.95 13.95
N PHE A 350 13.24 -21.06 14.79
CA PHE A 350 14.65 -20.63 14.70
C PHE A 350 15.68 -21.73 14.97
N THR A 351 15.30 -22.82 15.62
CA THR A 351 16.17 -24.00 15.82
C THR A 351 16.14 -24.96 14.63
N ALA A 352 15.21 -24.77 13.68
CA ALA A 352 15.05 -25.64 12.53
C ALA A 352 16.23 -25.48 11.57
N ARG A 353 16.83 -26.61 11.18
CA ARG A 353 17.84 -26.66 10.11
C ARG A 353 17.22 -27.31 8.88
N PRO A 354 17.54 -26.82 7.66
CA PRO A 354 17.09 -27.47 6.44
C PRO A 354 17.70 -28.87 6.35
N ILE A 355 16.87 -29.88 6.10
CA ILE A 355 17.29 -31.28 5.91
C ILE A 355 17.46 -31.62 4.43
N ASN A 356 16.81 -30.87 3.54
CA ASN A 356 16.92 -31.01 2.10
C ASN A 356 16.69 -29.66 1.42
N SER A 357 17.08 -29.55 0.15
CA SER A 357 16.79 -28.40 -0.72
C SER A 357 16.23 -28.93 -2.03
N GLU A 358 15.01 -28.53 -2.36
CA GLU A 358 14.33 -28.89 -3.60
C GLU A 358 14.41 -27.73 -4.61
N ARG A 359 14.26 -28.06 -5.90
CA ARG A 359 14.20 -27.04 -6.96
C ARG A 359 12.79 -26.44 -7.00
N GLY A 360 12.67 -25.18 -6.59
CA GLY A 360 11.46 -24.38 -6.72
C GLY A 360 11.30 -23.75 -8.09
N GLU A 361 10.75 -22.53 -8.15
CA GLU A 361 10.49 -21.82 -9.41
C GLU A 361 11.77 -21.59 -10.24
N PRO A 362 11.73 -21.82 -11.57
CA PRO A 362 12.85 -21.51 -12.46
C PRO A 362 13.09 -20.00 -12.55
N ILE A 363 14.37 -19.62 -12.52
CA ILE A 363 14.84 -18.25 -12.72
C ILE A 363 15.26 -18.12 -14.18
N TYR A 364 14.56 -17.27 -14.93
CA TYR A 364 14.87 -17.00 -16.33
C TYR A 364 15.82 -15.82 -16.48
N ARG A 365 16.69 -15.87 -17.50
CA ARG A 365 17.47 -14.73 -17.99
C ARG A 365 17.42 -14.65 -19.50
N LYS A 366 17.55 -13.44 -20.03
CA LYS A 366 17.69 -13.21 -21.48
C LYS A 366 19.06 -13.70 -21.96
N SER A 367 19.08 -14.51 -23.03
CA SER A 367 20.30 -14.98 -23.69
C SER A 367 20.01 -15.29 -25.15
N ASN A 368 20.79 -14.73 -26.08
CA ASN A 368 20.72 -15.02 -27.51
C ASN A 368 19.30 -14.95 -28.11
N GLY A 369 18.53 -13.92 -27.73
CA GLY A 369 17.16 -13.72 -28.21
C GLY A 369 16.11 -14.67 -27.60
N ARG A 370 16.44 -15.41 -26.54
CA ARG A 370 15.54 -16.32 -25.82
C ARG A 370 15.62 -16.13 -24.30
N TYR A 371 14.61 -16.60 -23.59
CA TYR A 371 14.68 -16.76 -22.14
C TYR A 371 15.22 -18.14 -21.81
N VAL A 372 16.40 -18.20 -21.17
CA VAL A 372 17.02 -19.45 -20.71
C VAL A 372 16.88 -19.56 -19.20
N ILE A 373 16.72 -20.79 -18.70
CA ILE A 373 16.73 -21.04 -17.25
C ILE A 373 18.17 -20.89 -16.78
N ALA A 374 18.42 -19.86 -15.97
CA ALA A 374 19.72 -19.56 -15.40
C ALA A 374 19.94 -20.33 -14.09
N ASP A 375 18.89 -20.51 -13.30
CA ASP A 375 18.94 -21.22 -12.02
C ASP A 375 17.53 -21.64 -11.57
N TYR A 376 17.41 -22.32 -10.43
CA TYR A 376 16.16 -22.61 -9.75
C TYR A 376 16.22 -22.07 -8.32
N ARG A 377 15.13 -21.50 -7.83
CA ARG A 377 15.09 -21.09 -6.42
C ARG A 377 15.19 -22.31 -5.50
N PRO A 378 16.03 -22.27 -4.46
CA PRO A 378 16.06 -23.34 -3.47
C PRO A 378 14.81 -23.27 -2.59
N GLU A 379 14.08 -24.37 -2.50
CA GLU A 379 13.02 -24.56 -1.51
C GLU A 379 13.53 -25.48 -0.40
N TYR A 380 13.77 -24.89 0.78
CA TYR A 380 14.30 -25.61 1.92
C TYR A 380 13.22 -26.45 2.59
N VAL A 381 13.51 -27.74 2.74
CA VAL A 381 12.66 -28.69 3.47
C VAL A 381 13.16 -28.79 4.91
N TYR A 382 12.24 -28.65 5.86
CA TYR A 382 12.52 -28.73 7.30
C TYR A 382 11.82 -29.93 7.92
N GLU A 383 12.37 -30.49 9.00
CA GLU A 383 11.72 -31.57 9.74
C GLU A 383 10.34 -31.14 10.26
N LYS A 384 9.34 -32.03 10.18
CA LYS A 384 7.96 -31.74 10.61
C LYS A 384 7.86 -31.34 12.08
N ASN A 385 8.71 -31.90 12.94
CA ASN A 385 8.77 -31.60 14.38
C ASN A 385 9.54 -30.30 14.71
N GLN A 386 10.10 -29.61 13.71
CA GLN A 386 10.75 -28.29 13.84
C GLN A 386 9.90 -27.19 13.19
N GLN A 387 8.62 -27.47 12.95
CA GLN A 387 7.67 -26.52 12.38
C GLN A 387 6.52 -26.30 13.36
N MET A 388 5.93 -25.11 13.31
CA MET A 388 4.80 -24.75 14.15
C MET A 388 3.75 -23.94 13.39
N LEU A 389 2.54 -23.94 13.91
CA LEU A 389 1.49 -23.01 13.49
C LEU A 389 1.87 -21.60 13.94
N PHE A 390 1.75 -20.62 13.04
CA PHE A 390 2.17 -19.23 13.21
C PHE A 390 3.63 -19.09 13.68
N PRO A 391 4.62 -19.43 12.84
CA PRO A 391 6.03 -19.40 13.21
C PRO A 391 6.53 -17.95 13.37
N ARG A 392 6.34 -17.35 14.55
CA ARG A 392 6.73 -15.97 14.88
C ARG A 392 8.19 -15.84 15.30
N VAL A 393 8.85 -16.95 15.56
CA VAL A 393 10.27 -17.03 15.96
C VAL A 393 11.06 -17.80 14.92
N HIS A 394 10.78 -17.57 13.64
CA HIS A 394 11.61 -18.04 12.55
C HIS A 394 12.59 -16.95 12.12
N SER A 395 13.87 -17.28 11.94
CA SER A 395 14.83 -16.37 11.32
C SER A 395 15.97 -17.12 10.67
N ASN A 396 16.41 -16.59 9.52
CA ASN A 396 17.63 -17.00 8.84
C ASN A 396 18.81 -16.05 9.12
N GLN A 397 18.63 -15.05 9.99
CA GLN A 397 19.67 -14.09 10.40
C GLN A 397 20.44 -14.60 11.61
N GLY A 398 21.77 -14.51 11.58
CA GLY A 398 22.65 -15.21 12.53
C GLY A 398 22.47 -14.86 14.01
N ASN A 399 22.14 -13.60 14.33
CA ASN A 399 21.97 -13.14 15.72
C ASN A 399 20.56 -13.43 16.29
N HIS A 400 19.56 -13.69 15.44
CA HIS A 400 18.17 -13.87 15.88
C HIS A 400 17.93 -15.13 16.72
N PRO A 401 18.51 -16.30 16.42
CA PRO A 401 18.39 -17.49 17.27
C PRO A 401 18.80 -17.28 18.73
N GLN A 402 19.83 -16.47 19.00
CA GLN A 402 20.21 -16.13 20.38
C GLN A 402 19.18 -15.19 21.00
N LEU A 403 18.78 -14.13 20.29
CA LEU A 403 17.77 -13.18 20.77
C LEU A 403 16.44 -13.86 21.11
N TYR A 404 15.99 -14.82 20.29
CA TYR A 404 14.77 -15.56 20.57
C TYR A 404 14.92 -16.47 21.77
N ARG A 405 16.08 -17.12 21.96
CA ARG A 405 16.36 -17.90 23.17
C ARG A 405 16.30 -17.03 24.42
N ASP A 406 16.94 -15.88 24.39
CA ASP A 406 16.98 -14.94 25.52
C ASP A 406 15.57 -14.42 25.84
N LYS A 407 14.79 -14.03 24.82
CA LYS A 407 13.43 -13.50 25.00
C LYS A 407 12.42 -14.55 25.46
N LEU A 408 12.61 -15.81 25.09
CA LEU A 408 11.72 -16.91 25.46
C LEU A 408 12.22 -17.71 26.68
N ASN A 409 13.38 -17.32 27.25
CA ASN A 409 14.04 -18.04 28.33
C ASN A 409 14.27 -19.53 28.00
N LEU A 410 14.75 -19.80 26.78
CA LEU A 410 15.00 -21.15 26.27
C LEU A 410 16.48 -21.52 26.37
N ALA A 411 16.76 -22.75 26.77
CA ALA A 411 18.11 -23.32 26.70
C ALA A 411 18.57 -23.51 25.25
N GLU A 412 19.87 -23.71 25.04
CA GLU A 412 20.41 -24.02 23.72
C GLU A 412 19.78 -25.31 23.15
N GLY A 413 19.26 -25.24 21.93
CA GLY A 413 18.57 -26.36 21.27
C GLY A 413 17.14 -26.62 21.76
N GLN A 414 16.67 -25.92 22.81
CA GLN A 414 15.28 -26.03 23.27
C GLN A 414 14.33 -25.38 22.25
N LYS A 415 13.25 -26.08 21.95
CA LYS A 415 12.21 -25.60 21.03
C LYS A 415 11.25 -24.66 21.76
N PRO A 416 10.76 -23.62 21.07
CA PRO A 416 9.72 -22.73 21.57
C PRO A 416 8.36 -23.42 21.70
#